data_AF-A0A2M8P1Y5-F1
#
_entry.id   AF-A0A2M8P1Y5-F1
#
_cell.length_a   1.000
_cell.length_b   1.000
_cell.length_c   1.000
_cell.angle_alpha   90.00
_cell.angle_beta   90.00
_cell.angle_gamma   90.00
#
_symmetry.space_group_name_H-M   'P 1'
#
loop_
_entity.id
_entity.type
_entity.pdbx_description
1 polymer ?
#
loop_
_entity_poly.entity_id
_entity_poly.type
_entity_poly.pdbx_seq_one_letter_code
_entity_poly.pdbx_strand_id
1 'polypeptide(L)'
;MAHGAPKIGISSKGGTIPVSQILRTAWERFQIIGQANGDYIARFVTFVMYFSVLIPFALITRFLVDPLEVRKSAQPHWRKRKPVGESLEDARSQS
;
A
#
# COMPACT_ATOMS: atom_id res chain seq x y z
N MET A 1 -48.74 -30.14 10.34
CA MET A 1 -48.97 -29.45 9.05
C MET A 1 -47.65 -28.80 8.63
N ALA A 2 -46.87 -29.47 7.79
CA ALA A 2 -45.60 -28.91 7.30
C ALA A 2 -45.91 -28.08 6.04
N HIS A 3 -45.92 -26.76 6.18
CA HIS A 3 -46.02 -25.84 5.05
C HIS A 3 -44.77 -25.99 4.18
N GLY A 4 -44.89 -26.70 3.06
CA GLY A 4 -43.85 -26.76 2.04
C GLY A 4 -43.59 -25.35 1.51
N ALA A 5 -42.37 -24.86 1.70
CA ALA A 5 -41.94 -23.56 1.19
C ALA A 5 -42.21 -23.49 -0.33
N PRO A 6 -42.81 -22.41 -0.84
CA PRO A 6 -43.11 -22.29 -2.26
C PRO A 6 -41.81 -22.36 -3.04
N LYS A 7 -41.68 -23.35 -3.93
CA LYS A 7 -40.56 -23.46 -4.86
C LYS A 7 -40.73 -22.37 -5.92
N ILE A 8 -40.24 -21.18 -5.62
CA ILE A 8 -40.17 -20.09 -6.59
C ILE A 8 -39.04 -20.44 -7.57
N GLY A 9 -39.42 -20.78 -8.80
CA GLY A 9 -38.52 -21.18 -9.86
C GLY A 9 -38.98 -20.54 -11.17
N ILE A 10 -38.02 -20.11 -11.98
CA ILE A 10 -38.31 -19.53 -13.30
C ILE A 10 -38.52 -20.71 -14.27
N SER A 11 -39.68 -20.74 -14.92
CA SER A 11 -40.01 -21.77 -15.91
C SER A 11 -39.31 -21.43 -17.24
N SER A 12 -38.42 -22.32 -17.68
CA SER A 12 -37.77 -22.25 -18.98
C SER A 12 -38.25 -23.43 -19.85
N LYS A 13 -38.12 -23.34 -21.18
CA LYS A 13 -38.62 -24.31 -22.18
C LYS A 13 -38.19 -25.78 -21.96
N GLY A 14 -37.27 -26.07 -21.02
CA GLY A 14 -36.81 -27.42 -20.66
C GLY A 14 -36.83 -27.76 -19.16
N GLY A 15 -37.42 -26.94 -18.27
CA GLY A 15 -37.48 -27.23 -16.83
C GLY A 15 -37.56 -25.99 -15.92
N THR A 16 -37.74 -26.21 -14.61
CA THR A 16 -37.73 -25.13 -13.61
C THR A 16 -36.34 -24.95 -13.02
N ILE A 17 -35.77 -23.74 -13.15
CA ILE A 17 -34.50 -23.41 -12.48
C ILE A 17 -34.84 -22.79 -11.12
N PRO A 18 -34.39 -23.38 -10.00
CA PRO A 18 -34.61 -22.80 -8.68
C PRO A 18 -33.85 -21.48 -8.55
N VAL A 19 -34.49 -20.47 -7.96
CA VAL A 19 -33.89 -19.13 -7.76
C VAL A 19 -32.56 -19.20 -7.01
N SER A 20 -32.38 -20.18 -6.11
CA SER A 20 -31.10 -20.40 -5.40
C SER A 20 -29.92 -20.72 -6.33
N GLN A 21 -30.15 -21.41 -7.45
CA GLN A 21 -29.09 -21.67 -8.44
C GLN A 21 -28.74 -20.41 -9.25
N ILE A 22 -29.74 -19.57 -9.54
CA ILE A 22 -29.53 -18.28 -10.23
C ILE A 22 -28.71 -17.37 -9.33
N LEU A 23 -29.11 -17.24 -8.06
CA LEU A 23 -28.38 -16.43 -7.07
C LEU A 23 -26.97 -16.94 -6.84
N ARG A 24 -26.77 -18.26 -6.77
CA ARG A 24 -25.43 -18.85 -6.62
C ARG A 24 -24.54 -18.56 -7.82
N THR A 25 -25.05 -18.75 -9.03
CA THR A 25 -24.31 -18.40 -10.27
C THR A 25 -23.98 -16.91 -10.33
N ALA A 26 -24.93 -16.06 -9.95
CA ALA A 26 -24.72 -14.61 -9.90
C ALA A 26 -23.66 -14.23 -8.86
N TRP A 27 -23.67 -14.88 -7.70
CA TRP A 27 -22.68 -14.68 -6.64
C TRP A 27 -21.28 -15.09 -7.07
N GLU A 28 -21.13 -16.27 -7.67
CA GLU A 28 -19.85 -16.75 -8.21
C GLU A 28 -19.27 -15.76 -9.23
N ARG A 29 -20.10 -15.24 -10.13
CA ARG A 29 -19.66 -14.21 -11.10
C ARG A 29 -19.32 -12.89 -10.44
N PHE A 30 -20.09 -12.49 -9.43
CA PHE A 30 -19.81 -11.27 -8.66
C PHE A 30 -18.47 -11.36 -7.91
N GLN A 31 -18.11 -12.53 -7.38
CA GLN A 31 -16.84 -12.76 -6.71
C GLN A 31 -15.64 -12.57 -7.66
N ILE A 32 -15.75 -13.01 -8.92
CA ILE A 32 -14.70 -12.81 -9.94
C ILE A 32 -14.49 -11.31 -10.20
N ILE A 33 -15.58 -10.55 -10.35
CA ILE A 33 -15.53 -9.09 -10.54
C ILE A 33 -14.94 -8.42 -9.30
N GLY A 34 -15.33 -8.88 -8.10
CA GLY A 34 -14.82 -8.39 -6.82
C GLY A 34 -13.32 -8.61 -6.67
N GLN A 35 -12.79 -9.75 -7.12
CA GLN A 35 -11.35 -10.02 -7.11
C GLN A 35 -10.57 -9.05 -8.00
N ALA A 36 -11.04 -8.82 -9.23
CA ALA A 36 -10.41 -7.89 -10.14
C ALA A 36 -10.45 -6.44 -9.59
N ASN A 37 -11.62 -5.99 -9.12
CA ASN A 37 -11.75 -4.66 -8.51
C ASN A 37 -10.91 -4.50 -7.24
N GLY A 38 -10.80 -5.55 -6.44
CA GLY A 38 -9.98 -5.55 -5.23
C GLY A 38 -8.51 -5.25 -5.53
N ASP A 39 -7.94 -5.88 -6.57
CA ASP A 39 -6.55 -5.61 -6.98
C ASP A 39 -6.38 -4.17 -7.48
N TYR A 40 -7.32 -3.66 -8.28
CA TYR A 40 -7.28 -2.27 -8.74
C TYR A 40 -7.35 -1.27 -7.58
N ILE A 41 -8.28 -1.46 -6.64
CA ILE A 41 -8.41 -0.59 -5.47
C ILE A 41 -7.19 -0.71 -4.57
N ALA A 42 -6.66 -1.92 -4.34
CA ALA A 42 -5.46 -2.12 -3.52
C ALA A 42 -4.26 -1.38 -4.10
N ARG A 43 -4.04 -1.46 -5.42
CA ARG A 43 -2.97 -0.70 -6.10
C ARG A 43 -3.18 0.79 -6.02
N PHE A 44 -4.42 1.26 -6.23
CA PHE A 44 -4.74 2.68 -6.15
C PHE A 44 -4.52 3.24 -4.74
N VAL A 45 -5.01 2.55 -3.71
CA VAL A 45 -4.80 2.93 -2.30
C VAL A 45 -3.31 2.91 -1.97
N THR A 46 -2.58 1.87 -2.39
CA THR A 46 -1.13 1.79 -2.19
C THR A 46 -0.40 2.95 -2.85
N PHE A 47 -0.77 3.28 -4.10
CA PHE A 47 -0.22 4.42 -4.83
C PHE A 47 -0.49 5.73 -4.07
N VAL A 48 -1.73 6.01 -3.71
CA VAL A 48 -2.07 7.22 -2.95
C VAL A 48 -1.31 7.28 -1.63
N MET A 49 -1.29 6.20 -0.85
CA MET A 49 -0.56 6.13 0.42
C MET A 49 0.93 6.40 0.23
N TYR A 50 1.56 5.78 -0.77
CA TYR A 50 2.99 5.96 -1.04
C TYR A 50 3.31 7.42 -1.31
N PHE A 51 2.52 8.08 -2.16
CA PHE A 51 2.71 9.49 -2.49
C PHE A 51 2.34 10.39 -1.30
N SER A 52 1.28 10.09 -0.57
CA SER A 52 0.86 10.87 0.60
C SER A 52 1.81 10.77 1.80
N VAL A 53 2.60 9.72 1.93
CA VAL A 53 3.56 9.56 3.05
C VAL A 53 4.98 9.92 2.65
N LEU A 54 5.49 9.37 1.54
CA LEU A 54 6.90 9.56 1.17
C LEU A 54 7.18 10.94 0.59
N ILE A 55 6.27 11.52 -0.20
CA ILE A 55 6.50 12.85 -0.77
C ILE A 55 6.60 13.91 0.32
N PRO A 56 5.66 14.05 1.28
CA PRO A 56 5.83 15.08 2.30
C PRO A 56 7.10 14.84 3.13
N PHE A 57 7.47 13.59 3.44
CA PHE A 57 8.74 13.31 4.10
C PHE A 57 9.96 13.77 3.28
N ALA A 58 9.98 13.47 1.98
CA ALA A 58 11.04 13.88 1.06
C ALA A 58 11.09 15.41 0.88
N LEU A 59 9.93 16.07 0.78
CA LEU A 59 9.85 17.53 0.70
C LEU A 59 10.33 18.17 2.00
N ILE A 60 9.91 17.66 3.17
CA ILE A 60 10.35 18.17 4.48
C ILE A 60 11.87 18.05 4.62
N THR A 61 12.43 16.88 4.34
CA THR A 61 13.88 16.65 4.44
C THR A 61 14.67 17.46 3.42
N ARG A 62 14.12 17.75 2.23
CA ARG A 62 14.77 18.61 1.23
C ARG A 62 14.69 20.10 1.58
N PHE A 63 13.55 20.56 2.08
CA PHE A 63 13.26 21.99 2.23
C PHE A 63 13.43 22.52 3.66
N LEU A 64 13.31 21.69 4.69
CA LEU A 64 13.51 22.11 6.08
C LEU A 64 14.84 21.62 6.65
N VAL A 65 15.31 20.44 6.25
CA VAL A 65 16.59 19.89 6.70
C VAL A 65 17.65 20.18 5.62
N ASP A 66 18.86 20.58 6.02
CA ASP A 66 20.02 20.63 5.13
C ASP A 66 21.06 19.61 5.61
N PRO A 67 20.81 18.30 5.44
CA PRO A 67 21.68 17.27 6.02
C PRO A 67 23.09 17.28 5.39
N LEU A 68 23.21 17.86 4.20
CA LEU A 68 24.44 17.92 3.41
C LEU A 68 25.09 19.32 3.45
N GLU A 69 24.53 20.28 4.19
CA GLU A 69 25.01 21.68 4.27
C GLU A 69 25.23 22.31 2.87
N VAL A 70 24.42 21.93 1.87
CA VAL A 70 24.61 22.34 0.45
C VAL A 70 24.03 23.73 0.19
N ARG A 71 23.22 24.27 1.11
CA ARG A 71 22.64 25.59 0.93
C ARG A 71 23.74 26.65 0.93
N LYS A 72 23.67 27.58 -0.02
CA LYS A 72 24.61 28.70 -0.19
C LYS A 72 24.78 29.59 1.05
N SER A 73 23.87 29.51 2.03
CA SER A 73 23.98 30.21 3.31
C SER A 73 24.93 29.54 4.29
N ALA A 74 25.23 28.25 4.12
CA ALA A 74 26.28 27.56 4.85
C ALA A 74 27.62 28.03 4.30
N GLN A 75 28.36 28.81 5.10
CA GLN A 75 29.75 29.13 4.80
C GLN A 75 30.52 27.81 4.73
N PRO A 76 31.27 27.53 3.65
CA PRO A 76 32.13 26.36 3.57
C PRO A 76 33.05 26.35 4.79
N HIS A 77 32.88 25.38 5.68
CA HIS A 77 33.69 25.25 6.88
C HIS A 77 34.22 23.83 7.03
N TRP A 78 35.42 23.71 7.57
CA TRP A 78 35.93 22.41 8.00
C TRP A 78 35.10 21.94 9.20
N ARG A 79 34.40 20.80 9.07
CA ARG A 79 33.74 20.18 10.22
C ARG A 79 34.80 19.85 11.28
N LYS A 80 34.62 20.37 12.50
CA LYS A 80 35.48 20.04 13.63
C LYS A 80 35.37 18.55 13.93
N ARG A 81 36.37 17.77 13.53
CA ARG A 81 36.51 16.38 13.98
C ARG A 81 37.09 16.40 15.39
N LYS A 82 36.56 15.56 16.29
CA LYS A 82 37.23 15.33 17.57
C LYS A 82 38.59 14.66 17.28
N PRO A 83 39.68 15.10 17.94
CA PRO A 83 40.95 14.41 17.82
C PRO A 83 40.76 12.98 18.31
N VAL A 84 41.15 12.04 17.47
CA VAL A 84 41.25 10.63 17.83
C VAL A 84 42.64 10.44 18.43
N GLY A 85 42.75 9.66 19.50
CA GLY A 85 43.99 9.54 20.27
C GLY A 85 45.17 9.04 19.43
N GLU A 86 46.37 9.16 19.98
CA GLU A 86 47.63 8.85 19.29
C GLU A 86 47.95 7.34 19.25
N SER A 87 47.10 6.49 19.85
CA SER A 87 47.33 5.04 19.85
C SER A 87 46.94 4.38 18.52
N LEU A 88 47.60 3.26 18.20
CA LEU A 88 47.27 2.44 17.03
C LEU A 88 45.83 1.91 17.11
N GLU A 89 45.37 1.63 18.33
CA GLU A 89 44.02 1.19 18.66
C GLU A 89 42.99 2.29 18.37
N ASP A 90 43.29 3.55 18.71
CA ASP A 90 42.44 4.70 18.40
C ASP A 90 42.33 4.91 16.88
N ALA A 91 43.44 4.78 16.14
CA ALA A 91 43.46 4.86 14.68
C ALA A 91 42.61 3.77 14.00
N ARG A 92 42.52 2.58 14.60
CA ARG A 92 41.74 1.45 14.08
C ARG A 92 40.23 1.67 14.15
N SER A 93 39.77 2.58 15.00
CA SER A 93 38.35 2.93 15.19
C SER A 93 37.83 4.01 14.22
N GLN A 94 38.67 4.51 13.30
CA GLN A 94 38.33 5.59 12.35
C GLN A 94 37.74 5.12 11.00
N SER A 95 37.45 3.83 10.82
CA SER A 95 36.85 3.31 9.57
C SER A 95 35.36 3.60 9.45
#